data_AF-A0A026WEA8-F1
#
_entry.id   AF-A0A026WEA8-F1
#
_cell.length_a   1.000
_cell.length_b   1.000
_cell.length_c   1.000
_cell.angle_alpha   90.00
_cell.angle_beta   90.00
_cell.angle_gamma   90.00
#
_symmetry.space_group_name_H-M   'P 1'
#
loop_
_entity.id
_entity.type
_entity.pdbx_description
1 polymer ?
#
loop_
_entity_poly.entity_id
_entity_poly.type
_entity_poly.pdbx_seq_one_letter_code
_entity_poly.pdbx_strand_id
1 'polypeptide(L)'
;MSTDDSILIATDEIDGIWPFLQSIDWRDPWLAVLLTFHIAITMTALMTRNHANFQIILFLVLLLLVYFSESINEVAATNWRVFSRQQYFDSKGLFISIVFSVPILINCMIMVASWLYQSSQLMTSLKRAQLRQQAKNRQLDGETNNSKMAVRQKND
;
A
#
# COMPACT_ATOMS: atom_id res chain seq x y z
N MET A 1 -38.95 0.15 -44.83
CA MET A 1 -39.69 -0.95 -44.19
C MET A 1 -38.70 -1.64 -43.26
N SER A 2 -38.90 -1.40 -41.95
CA SER A 2 -38.36 -2.05 -40.73
C SER A 2 -36.84 -2.31 -40.59
N THR A 3 -36.04 -1.62 -39.75
CA THR A 3 -35.86 -1.63 -38.26
C THR A 3 -35.63 -3.00 -37.61
N ASP A 4 -34.61 -3.04 -36.71
CA ASP A 4 -34.01 -4.14 -35.91
C ASP A 4 -33.14 -5.14 -36.71
N ASP A 5 -31.85 -5.39 -36.42
CA ASP A 5 -31.24 -5.67 -35.12
C ASP A 5 -29.92 -4.92 -34.86
N SER A 6 -29.97 -3.93 -33.97
CA SER A 6 -28.87 -3.67 -33.05
C SER A 6 -28.87 -4.73 -31.95
N ILE A 7 -27.69 -5.11 -31.42
CA ILE A 7 -27.44 -5.92 -30.20
C ILE A 7 -27.32 -7.44 -30.53
N LEU A 8 -26.14 -8.08 -30.55
CA LEU A 8 -25.39 -8.56 -29.38
C LEU A 8 -23.95 -8.99 -29.74
N ILE A 9 -22.99 -8.27 -29.14
CA ILE A 9 -21.64 -8.65 -28.70
C ILE A 9 -21.32 -10.17 -28.82
N ALA A 10 -20.47 -10.55 -29.78
CA ALA A 10 -19.61 -11.73 -29.62
C ALA A 10 -18.25 -11.21 -29.18
N THR A 11 -18.02 -11.26 -27.88
CA THR A 11 -16.75 -10.96 -27.21
C THR A 11 -15.70 -11.98 -27.65
N ASP A 12 -15.16 -11.82 -28.86
CA ASP A 12 -13.96 -12.57 -29.29
C ASP A 12 -12.66 -11.91 -28.78
N GLU A 13 -12.78 -10.85 -27.97
CA GLU A 13 -11.67 -10.25 -27.20
C GLU A 13 -11.58 -10.80 -25.77
N ILE A 14 -11.92 -12.07 -25.56
CA ILE A 14 -11.52 -12.78 -24.34
C ILE A 14 -10.17 -13.47 -24.57
N ASP A 15 -9.19 -12.77 -25.15
CA ASP A 15 -7.76 -13.04 -24.92
C ASP A 15 -7.34 -12.49 -23.54
N GLY A 16 -8.22 -12.73 -22.57
CA GLY A 16 -8.24 -12.05 -21.29
C GLY A 16 -7.48 -12.82 -20.23
N ILE A 17 -6.91 -12.07 -19.29
CA ILE A 17 -6.44 -12.59 -18.01
C ILE A 17 -7.53 -13.45 -17.32
N TRP A 18 -8.81 -13.21 -17.62
CA TRP A 18 -9.95 -13.92 -17.07
C TRP A 18 -10.01 -15.44 -17.40
N PRO A 19 -10.04 -15.89 -18.67
CA PRO A 19 -9.95 -17.31 -19.00
C PRO A 19 -8.62 -17.94 -18.55
N PHE A 20 -7.52 -17.18 -18.52
CA PHE A 20 -6.28 -17.63 -17.90
C PHE A 20 -6.44 -17.89 -16.39
N LEU A 21 -7.14 -17.02 -15.66
CA LEU A 21 -7.43 -17.23 -14.24
C LEU A 21 -8.40 -18.39 -13.99
N GLN A 22 -9.34 -18.61 -14.92
CA GLN A 22 -10.33 -19.68 -14.83
C GLN A 22 -9.75 -21.06 -15.17
N SER A 23 -8.70 -21.13 -15.99
CA SER A 23 -8.01 -22.38 -16.32
C SER A 23 -7.05 -22.84 -15.22
N ILE A 24 -6.78 -22.01 -14.21
CA ILE A 24 -5.95 -22.35 -13.06
C ILE A 24 -6.71 -23.31 -12.15
N ASP A 25 -6.05 -24.40 -11.78
CA ASP A 25 -6.64 -25.41 -10.91
C ASP A 25 -6.43 -25.03 -9.44
N TRP A 26 -7.43 -24.35 -8.86
CA TRP A 26 -7.40 -23.81 -7.49
C TRP A 26 -7.30 -24.87 -6.38
N ARG A 27 -7.35 -26.17 -6.73
CA ARG A 27 -7.15 -27.29 -5.81
C ARG A 27 -5.69 -27.62 -5.51
N ASP A 28 -4.74 -26.96 -6.17
CA ASP A 28 -3.32 -27.20 -5.88
C ASP A 28 -2.93 -26.68 -4.47
N PRO A 29 -2.22 -27.49 -3.67
CA PRO A 29 -1.89 -27.14 -2.28
C PRO A 29 -1.04 -25.86 -2.15
N TRP A 30 -0.24 -25.54 -3.17
CA TRP A 30 0.50 -24.28 -3.24
C TRP A 30 -0.42 -23.05 -3.29
N LEU A 31 -1.53 -23.09 -4.04
CA LEU A 31 -2.48 -21.98 -4.11
C LEU A 31 -3.18 -21.76 -2.78
N ALA A 32 -3.47 -22.83 -2.04
CA ALA A 32 -3.99 -22.73 -0.68
C ALA A 32 -2.97 -22.06 0.27
N VAL A 33 -1.68 -22.39 0.16
CA VAL A 33 -0.62 -21.69 0.91
C VAL A 33 -0.55 -20.21 0.53
N LEU A 34 -0.66 -19.88 -0.75
CA LEU A 34 -0.67 -18.49 -1.22
C LEU A 34 -1.87 -17.70 -0.68
N LEU A 35 -3.05 -18.31 -0.70
CA LEU A 35 -4.28 -17.70 -0.18
C LEU A 35 -4.22 -17.50 1.34
N THR A 36 -3.76 -18.50 2.09
CA THR A 36 -3.59 -18.38 3.55
C THR A 36 -2.55 -17.32 3.91
N PHE A 37 -1.47 -17.21 3.13
CA PHE A 37 -0.48 -16.15 3.25
C PHE A 37 -1.09 -14.76 3.03
N HIS A 38 -1.95 -14.60 2.02
CA HIS A 38 -2.67 -13.35 1.78
C HIS A 38 -3.58 -12.99 2.95
N ILE A 39 -4.37 -13.95 3.45
CA ILE A 39 -5.23 -13.74 4.62
C ILE A 39 -4.40 -13.35 5.84
N ALA A 40 -3.27 -14.01 6.08
CA ALA A 40 -2.38 -13.70 7.19
C ALA A 40 -1.79 -12.28 7.08
N ILE A 41 -1.35 -11.86 5.89
CA ILE A 41 -0.87 -10.48 5.65
C ILE A 41 -1.98 -9.48 5.90
N THR A 42 -3.16 -9.69 5.31
CA THR A 42 -4.29 -8.77 5.46
C THR A 42 -4.73 -8.70 6.92
N MET A 43 -4.77 -9.83 7.62
CA MET A 43 -5.09 -9.87 9.04
C MET A 43 -4.04 -9.15 9.89
N THR A 44 -2.76 -9.34 9.58
CA THR A 44 -1.66 -8.62 10.23
C THR A 44 -1.75 -7.12 9.96
N ALA A 45 -2.08 -6.70 8.74
CA ALA A 45 -2.30 -5.31 8.37
C ALA A 45 -3.49 -4.69 9.12
N LEU A 46 -4.58 -5.45 9.30
CA LEU A 46 -5.76 -5.02 10.08
C LEU A 46 -5.45 -4.88 11.57
N MET A 47 -4.78 -5.85 12.18
CA MET A 47 -4.34 -5.75 13.59
C MET A 47 -3.35 -4.60 13.81
N THR A 48 -2.50 -4.33 12.81
CA THR A 48 -1.45 -3.30 12.85
C THR A 48 -2.00 -1.88 12.71
N ARG A 49 -3.29 -1.69 12.43
CA ARG A 49 -3.91 -0.36 12.20
C ARG A 49 -3.70 0.65 13.35
N ASN A 50 -3.41 0.16 14.56
CA ASN A 50 -3.12 1.01 15.72
C ASN A 50 -1.65 1.48 15.82
N HIS A 51 -0.73 0.84 15.08
CA HIS A 51 0.71 1.08 15.17
C HIS A 51 1.30 1.44 13.80
N ALA A 52 1.38 2.75 13.51
CA ALA A 52 1.93 3.28 12.26
C ALA A 52 3.34 2.74 11.93
N ASN A 53 4.17 2.48 12.95
CA ASN A 53 5.52 1.91 12.76
C ASN A 53 5.48 0.48 12.20
N PHE A 54 4.58 -0.36 12.72
CA PHE A 54 4.41 -1.72 12.20
C PHE A 54 3.85 -1.71 10.78
N GLN A 55 3.01 -0.72 10.45
CA GLN A 55 2.48 -0.56 9.10
C GLN A 55 3.60 -0.27 8.09
N ILE A 56 4.61 0.51 8.46
CA ILE A 56 5.79 0.77 7.62
C ILE A 56 6.61 -0.51 7.42
N ILE A 57 6.82 -1.31 8.47
CA ILE A 57 7.53 -2.60 8.37
C ILE A 57 6.77 -3.54 7.44
N LEU A 58 5.46 -3.67 7.61
CA LEU A 58 4.60 -4.52 6.80
C LEU A 58 4.60 -4.08 5.32
N PHE A 59 4.61 -2.77 5.06
CA PHE A 59 4.79 -2.21 3.72
C PHE A 59 6.13 -2.61 3.09
N LEU A 60 7.24 -2.48 3.82
CA LEU A 60 8.56 -2.88 3.33
C LEU A 60 8.61 -4.37 3.02
N VAL A 61 8.04 -5.21 3.88
CA VAL A 61 7.94 -6.66 3.66
C VAL A 61 7.14 -6.97 2.40
N LEU A 62 6.02 -6.28 2.18
CA LEU A 62 5.19 -6.46 0.99
C LEU A 62 5.90 -6.04 -0.30
N LEU A 63 6.62 -4.92 -0.29
CA LEU A 63 7.45 -4.51 -1.44
C LEU A 63 8.54 -5.53 -1.73
N LEU A 64 9.19 -6.04 -0.69
CA LEU A 64 10.22 -7.07 -0.80
C LEU A 64 9.64 -8.36 -1.41
N LEU A 65 8.44 -8.78 -0.99
CA LEU A 65 7.73 -9.93 -1.54
C LEU A 65 7.39 -9.75 -3.01
N VAL A 66 6.88 -8.59 -3.41
CA VAL A 66 6.60 -8.28 -4.82
C VAL A 66 7.89 -8.28 -5.63
N TYR A 67 8.97 -7.74 -5.10
CA TYR A 67 10.27 -7.74 -5.76
C TYR A 67 10.81 -9.18 -5.94
N PHE A 68 10.74 -10.01 -4.90
CA PHE A 68 11.15 -11.41 -4.98
C PHE A 68 10.16 -12.31 -5.73
N SER A 69 8.98 -11.81 -6.11
CA SER A 69 7.96 -12.63 -6.79
C SER A 69 8.49 -13.21 -8.10
N GLU A 70 9.32 -12.45 -8.83
CA GLU A 70 9.98 -12.91 -10.06
C GLU A 70 10.97 -14.04 -9.78
N SER A 71 11.84 -13.88 -8.78
CA SER A 71 12.80 -14.93 -8.38
C SER A 71 12.10 -16.19 -7.87
N ILE A 72 11.01 -16.05 -7.11
CA ILE A 72 10.19 -17.19 -6.67
C ILE A 72 9.58 -17.89 -7.89
N ASN A 73 9.09 -17.13 -8.86
CA ASN A 73 8.52 -17.67 -10.09
C ASN A 73 9.55 -18.40 -10.94
N GLU A 74 10.79 -17.93 -11.07
CA GLU A 74 11.85 -18.66 -11.77
C GLU A 74 12.20 -19.99 -11.08
N VAL A 75 12.31 -19.97 -9.75
CA VAL A 75 12.58 -21.18 -8.96
C VAL A 75 11.42 -22.18 -9.06
N ALA A 76 10.18 -21.68 -9.04
CA ALA A 76 8.98 -22.49 -9.20
C ALA A 76 8.81 -23.00 -10.63
N ALA A 77 9.20 -22.21 -11.65
CA ALA A 77 9.24 -22.61 -13.05
C ALA A 77 10.33 -23.66 -13.32
N THR A 78 11.42 -23.65 -12.57
CA THR A 78 12.48 -24.68 -12.66
C THR A 78 12.05 -25.97 -11.96
N ASN A 79 11.37 -25.85 -10.81
CA ASN A 79 10.92 -26.99 -9.99
C ASN A 79 9.43 -27.30 -10.16
N TRP A 80 8.85 -26.95 -11.32
CA TRP A 80 7.40 -27.01 -11.56
C TRP A 80 6.82 -28.40 -11.25
N ARG A 81 7.55 -29.49 -11.54
CA ARG A 81 7.12 -30.88 -11.28
C ARG A 81 6.89 -31.21 -9.81
N VAL A 82 7.52 -30.47 -8.89
CA VAL A 82 7.38 -30.67 -7.43
C VAL A 82 6.30 -29.74 -6.88
N PHE A 83 6.08 -28.59 -7.51
CA PHE A 83 5.22 -27.53 -7.01
C PHE A 83 3.79 -27.56 -7.56
N SER A 84 3.60 -27.97 -8.81
CA SER A 84 2.29 -27.97 -9.47
C SER A 84 2.17 -29.07 -10.52
N ARG A 85 0.96 -29.61 -10.69
CA ARG A 85 0.72 -30.63 -11.73
C ARG A 85 0.76 -30.04 -13.14
N GLN A 86 0.64 -28.72 -13.26
CA GLN A 86 0.71 -27.95 -14.50
C GLN A 86 1.75 -26.83 -14.39
N GLN A 87 2.32 -26.40 -15.51
CA GLN A 87 3.32 -25.34 -15.57
C GLN A 87 2.63 -23.96 -15.53
N TYR A 88 2.20 -23.53 -14.35
CA TYR A 88 1.62 -22.20 -14.11
C TYR A 88 2.67 -21.08 -14.07
N PHE A 89 3.90 -21.45 -13.72
CA PHE A 89 5.04 -20.54 -13.64
C PHE A 89 5.71 -20.45 -15.01
N ASP A 90 5.41 -19.38 -15.71
CA ASP A 90 6.05 -19.03 -16.98
C ASP A 90 7.21 -18.05 -16.73
N SER A 91 8.22 -18.02 -17.61
CA SER A 91 9.38 -17.12 -17.51
C SER A 91 8.98 -15.63 -17.48
N LYS A 92 7.76 -15.30 -17.93
CA LYS A 92 7.20 -13.94 -17.87
C LYS A 92 6.67 -13.54 -16.50
N GLY A 93 6.51 -14.47 -15.56
CA GLY A 93 5.99 -14.19 -14.22
C GLY A 93 4.56 -13.62 -14.20
N LEU A 94 3.78 -13.80 -15.27
CA LEU A 94 2.44 -13.20 -15.38
C LEU A 94 1.48 -13.75 -14.31
N PHE A 95 1.48 -15.07 -14.09
CA PHE A 95 0.67 -15.72 -13.06
C PHE A 95 0.98 -15.19 -11.66
N ILE A 96 2.26 -15.23 -11.26
CA ILE A 96 2.66 -14.73 -9.93
C ILE A 96 2.35 -13.24 -9.83
N SER A 97 2.63 -12.45 -10.87
CA SER A 97 2.40 -11.01 -10.81
C SER A 97 0.92 -10.67 -10.66
N ILE A 98 0.03 -11.39 -11.32
CA ILE A 98 -1.40 -11.13 -11.25
C ILE A 98 -2.00 -11.66 -9.95
N VAL A 99 -1.76 -12.94 -9.63
CA VAL A 99 -2.42 -13.60 -8.49
C VAL A 99 -1.81 -13.18 -7.16
N PHE A 100 -0.49 -12.97 -7.13
CA PHE A 100 0.24 -12.60 -5.92
C PHE A 100 0.46 -11.08 -5.83
N SER A 101 0.95 -10.42 -6.88
CA SER A 101 1.33 -9.02 -6.76
C SER A 101 0.13 -8.06 -6.81
N VAL A 102 -0.94 -8.31 -7.58
CA VAL A 102 -2.08 -7.37 -7.66
C VAL A 102 -2.76 -7.15 -6.29
N PRO A 103 -3.15 -8.20 -5.52
CA PRO A 103 -3.74 -8.00 -4.19
C PRO A 103 -2.79 -7.28 -3.23
N ILE A 104 -1.50 -7.63 -3.28
CA ILE A 104 -0.46 -7.00 -2.47
C ILE A 104 -0.29 -5.52 -2.84
N LEU A 105 -0.25 -5.19 -4.12
CA LEU A 105 -0.09 -3.83 -4.63
C LEU A 105 -1.29 -2.95 -4.28
N ILE A 106 -2.51 -3.48 -4.32
CA ILE A 106 -3.71 -2.76 -3.86
C ILE A 106 -3.60 -2.42 -2.37
N ASN A 107 -3.24 -3.41 -1.54
CA ASN A 107 -2.99 -3.18 -0.11
C ASN A 107 -1.87 -2.14 0.11
N CYS A 108 -0.81 -2.23 -0.68
CA CYS A 108 0.33 -1.32 -0.69
C CYS A 108 -0.10 0.13 -0.98
N MET A 109 -0.90 0.34 -2.04
CA MET A 109 -1.45 1.64 -2.40
C MET A 109 -2.31 2.26 -1.30
N ILE A 110 -3.18 1.47 -0.67
CA ILE A 110 -4.04 1.94 0.43
C ILE A 110 -3.19 2.37 1.63
N MET A 111 -2.15 1.60 1.96
CA MET A 111 -1.24 1.94 3.05
C MET A 111 -0.44 3.21 2.76
N VAL A 112 0.10 3.36 1.55
CA VAL A 112 0.86 4.55 1.12
C VAL A 112 -0.03 5.78 1.17
N ALA A 113 -1.26 5.71 0.65
CA ALA A 113 -2.22 6.80 0.73
C ALA A 113 -2.47 7.20 2.19
N SER A 114 -2.79 6.23 3.05
CA SER A 114 -3.04 6.44 4.48
C SER A 114 -1.84 7.06 5.21
N TRP A 115 -0.63 6.60 4.88
CA TRP A 115 0.61 7.13 5.46
C TRP A 115 0.91 8.54 4.96
N LEU A 116 0.71 8.84 3.67
CA LEU A 116 0.87 10.19 3.13
C LEU A 116 -0.12 11.17 3.77
N TYR A 117 -1.36 10.75 4.01
CA TYR A 117 -2.33 11.55 4.75
C TYR A 117 -1.87 11.81 6.19
N GLN A 118 -1.42 10.77 6.91
CA GLN A 118 -0.90 10.91 8.27
C GLN A 118 0.36 11.78 8.34
N SER A 119 1.32 11.58 7.44
CA SER A 119 2.55 12.37 7.35
C SER A 119 2.25 13.84 7.07
N SER A 120 1.28 14.12 6.19
CA SER A 120 0.81 15.47 5.93
C SER A 120 0.12 16.10 7.15
N GLN A 121 -0.69 15.33 7.88
CA GLN A 121 -1.30 15.75 9.15
C GLN A 121 -0.24 16.04 10.22
N LEU A 122 0.80 15.19 10.34
CA LEU A 122 1.91 15.40 11.26
C LEU A 122 2.70 16.66 10.89
N MET A 123 3.05 16.84 9.62
CA MET A 123 3.78 18.03 9.16
C MET A 123 2.98 19.32 9.37
N THR A 124 1.67 19.29 9.13
CA THR A 124 0.80 20.45 9.39
C THR A 124 0.62 20.70 10.89
N SER A 125 0.49 19.65 11.71
CA SER A 125 0.42 19.79 13.17
C SER A 125 1.72 20.34 13.75
N LEU A 126 2.88 19.90 13.27
CA LEU A 126 4.20 20.39 13.66
C LEU A 126 4.40 21.83 13.23
N LYS A 127 4.03 22.18 11.99
CA LYS A 127 4.04 23.58 11.53
C LYS A 127 3.15 24.46 12.39
N ARG A 128 1.95 23.97 12.75
CA ARG A 128 1.01 24.71 13.61
C ARG A 128 1.52 24.85 15.04
N ALA A 129 2.15 23.82 15.58
CA ALA A 129 2.79 23.84 16.90
C ALA A 129 3.99 24.79 16.93
N GLN A 130 4.86 24.76 15.91
CA GLN A 130 5.98 25.69 15.75
C GLN A 130 5.50 27.13 15.66
N LEU A 131 4.46 27.42 14.86
CA LEU A 131 3.88 28.76 14.75
C LEU A 131 3.30 29.24 16.09
N ARG A 132 2.62 28.36 16.83
CA ARG A 132 2.06 28.68 18.15
C ARG A 132 3.17 28.95 19.18
N GLN A 133 4.26 28.20 19.12
CA GLN A 133 5.44 28.41 19.97
C GLN A 133 6.16 29.73 19.62
N GLN A 134 6.29 30.06 18.34
CA GLN A 134 6.83 31.34 17.89
C GLN A 134 5.96 32.53 18.34
N ALA A 135 4.63 32.42 18.23
CA ALA A 135 3.72 33.47 18.67
C ALA A 135 3.82 33.71 20.18
N LYS A 136 3.90 32.64 20.97
CA LYS A 136 4.07 32.74 22.44
C LYS A 136 5.41 33.40 22.81
N ASN A 137 6.51 33.03 22.14
CA ASN A 137 7.81 33.67 22.37
C ASN A 137 7.78 35.18 22.06
N ARG A 138 7.14 35.58 20.95
CA ARG A 138 7.01 37.00 20.59
C ARG A 138 6.21 37.81 21.61
N GLN A 139 5.18 37.22 22.22
CA GLN A 139 4.41 37.90 23.28
C GLN A 139 5.24 38.09 24.55
N LEU A 140 5.97 37.04 24.97
CA LEU A 140 6.87 37.09 26.14
C LEU A 140 7.99 38.13 25.96
N ASP A 141 8.58 38.21 24.77
CA ASP A 141 9.60 39.22 24.45
C ASP A 141 9.02 40.64 24.49
N GLY A 142 7.78 40.82 24.03
CA GLY A 142 7.05 42.08 24.08
C GLY A 142 6.75 42.56 25.51
N GLU A 143 6.24 41.68 26.38
CA GLU A 143 5.98 41.99 27.79
C GLU A 143 7.27 42.30 28.57
N THR A 144 8.35 41.56 28.28
CA THR A 144 9.65 41.78 28.90
C THR A 144 10.24 43.14 28.50
N ASN A 145 10.15 43.52 27.23
CA ASN A 145 10.58 44.84 26.77
C ASN A 145 9.73 45.96 27.35
N ASN A 146 8.41 45.80 27.40
CA ASN A 146 7.52 46.81 27.97
C ASN A 146 7.78 47.01 29.47
N SER A 147 7.97 45.93 30.23
CA SER A 147 8.33 46.01 31.65
C SER A 147 9.67 46.72 31.88
N LYS A 148 10.70 46.43 31.05
CA LYS A 148 11.98 47.14 31.13
C LYS A 148 11.85 48.64 30.85
N MET A 149 11.05 49.02 29.86
CA MET A 149 10.78 50.43 29.53
C MET A 149 10.09 51.15 30.70
N ALA A 150 9.07 50.53 31.30
CA ALA A 150 8.34 51.09 32.42
C ALA A 150 9.22 51.29 33.68
N VAL A 151 10.13 50.34 33.95
CA VAL A 151 11.08 50.47 35.07
C VAL A 151 12.08 51.60 34.80
N ARG A 152 12.58 51.74 33.57
CA ARG A 152 13.52 52.80 33.20
C ARG A 152 12.90 54.18 33.37
N GLN A 153 11.65 54.35 32.94
CA GLN A 153 10.91 55.61 33.04
C GLN A 153 10.58 56.03 34.49
N LYS A 154 10.66 55.11 35.45
CA LYS A 154 10.42 55.38 36.88
C LYS A 154 11.69 55.77 37.64
N ASN A 155 12.85 55.50 37.06
CA ASN A 155 14.17 55.80 37.64
C ASN A 155 14.79 57.09 37.08
N ASP A 156 14.14 57.72 36.09
CA ASP A 156 14.44 59.06 35.57
C ASP A 156 13.49 60.08 36.23
#